data_AF-A0A7S1X933-F1
#
_entry.id   AF-A0A7S1X933-F1
#
_cell.length_a   1.000
_cell.length_b   1.000
_cell.length_c   1.000
_cell.angle_alpha   90.00
_cell.angle_beta   90.00
_cell.angle_gamma   90.00
#
_symmetry.space_group_name_H-M   'P 1'
#
loop_
_entity.id
_entity.type
_entity.pdbx_description
1 polymer ?
#
loop_
_entity_poly.entity_id
_entity_poly.type
_entity_poly.pdbx_seq_one_letter_code
_entity_poly.pdbx_strand_id
1 'polypeptide(L)'
;YFLSLYVQSWGWYLWLLIPLSFQTDAIAHLDTAPDGRGAGVTWMNDWTIFYWGWWISWAPFVGMFAAKISRGRTVREFLNGMVVVPILYTFLWFVVLGGAGLQMEREAARQGVMCSYSAGLSSDTPVGFVCLSPNGVAVEGAKVADPYTGMSESCAPGFSKISRLSCFSAERQYFLLWEQFSSYRFFGILSIAVLIPSFATSSDSASLVIDCITSNGNPHPPIFQRVFWALTEGAAACALLIAGGRQAVNAVQTASILAALPYTFILCFMCPALWNVLKQEGGDWDHGQATFHCHLVDPITSPGMSTHRWVALGRAVVAPCVDVGRAGASQHQDSSSFVRVMEYITAAAPFYTWILLMALIPVASAANIDISPIAWSFYIAFVANVTRLRINARKVRGIAGHYSTDFIAALVAYPLVAVQLGEEVAANGPLSPKQT
;
A
#
# COMPACT_ATOMS: atom_id res chain seq x y z
N TYR A 1 -0.37 30.53 -15.72
CA TYR A 1 0.21 29.18 -15.76
C TYR A 1 -0.42 28.26 -14.72
N PHE A 2 -0.20 28.48 -13.41
CA PHE A 2 -0.69 27.58 -12.36
C PHE A 2 -2.20 27.32 -12.39
N LEU A 3 -3.05 28.33 -12.60
CA LEU A 3 -4.49 28.14 -12.72
C LEU A 3 -4.87 27.26 -13.92
N SER A 4 -4.20 27.44 -15.06
CA SER A 4 -4.38 26.60 -16.25
C SER A 4 -3.91 25.16 -15.98
N LEU A 5 -2.76 25.00 -15.32
CA LEU A 5 -2.24 23.69 -14.91
C LEU A 5 -3.21 23.01 -13.94
N TYR A 6 -3.81 23.74 -13.00
CA TYR A 6 -4.79 23.21 -12.06
C TYR A 6 -5.99 22.58 -12.78
N VAL A 7 -6.63 23.32 -13.68
CA VAL A 7 -7.77 22.82 -14.48
C VAL A 7 -7.36 21.63 -15.33
N GLN A 8 -6.19 21.71 -15.96
CA GLN A 8 -5.67 20.63 -16.80
C GLN A 8 -5.37 19.36 -16.00
N SER A 9 -4.75 19.47 -14.82
CA SER A 9 -4.44 18.34 -13.94
C SER A 9 -5.71 17.59 -13.51
N TRP A 10 -6.81 18.29 -13.25
CA TRP A 10 -8.10 17.66 -12.97
C TRP A 10 -8.61 16.84 -14.16
N GLY A 11 -8.62 17.42 -15.36
CA GLY A 11 -9.04 16.72 -16.57
C GLY A 11 -8.20 15.47 -16.84
N TRP A 12 -6.87 15.58 -16.69
CA TRP A 12 -5.96 14.46 -16.86
C TRP A 12 -6.14 13.38 -15.79
N TYR A 13 -6.30 13.75 -14.52
CA TYR A 13 -6.52 12.79 -13.45
C TYR A 13 -7.80 11.98 -13.67
N LEU A 14 -8.90 12.63 -14.03
CA LEU A 14 -10.18 11.95 -14.29
C LEU A 14 -10.08 11.02 -15.50
N TRP A 15 -9.39 11.44 -16.55
CA TRP A 15 -9.18 10.62 -17.75
C TRP A 15 -8.30 9.40 -17.43
N LEU A 16 -7.24 9.58 -16.63
CA LEU A 16 -6.29 8.53 -16.29
C LEU A 16 -6.72 7.64 -15.11
N LEU A 17 -7.81 7.98 -14.42
CA LEU A 17 -8.21 7.27 -13.20
C LEU A 17 -8.35 5.77 -13.42
N ILE A 18 -9.08 5.37 -14.47
CA ILE A 18 -9.27 3.95 -14.81
C ILE A 18 -7.95 3.30 -15.23
N PRO A 19 -7.23 3.76 -16.28
CA PRO A 19 -6.01 3.08 -16.71
C PRO A 19 -4.94 3.02 -15.61
N LEU A 20 -4.75 4.08 -14.80
CA LEU A 20 -3.78 4.05 -13.70
C LEU A 20 -4.19 3.10 -12.56
N SER A 21 -5.49 2.90 -12.32
CA SER A 21 -5.97 1.94 -11.31
C SER A 21 -5.63 0.49 -11.64
N PHE A 22 -5.46 0.17 -12.94
CA PHE A 22 -5.13 -1.17 -13.43
C PHE A 22 -3.70 -1.24 -14.01
N GLN A 23 -2.90 -0.19 -13.87
CA GLN A 23 -1.53 -0.17 -14.37
C GLN A 23 -0.68 -1.12 -13.51
N THR A 24 -0.13 -2.15 -14.16
CA THR A 24 0.82 -3.10 -13.56
C THR A 24 2.18 -3.07 -14.23
N ASP A 25 2.37 -2.16 -15.20
CA ASP A 25 3.56 -2.01 -16.04
C ASP A 25 3.93 -3.24 -16.88
N ALA A 26 3.06 -4.26 -16.94
CA ALA A 26 3.31 -5.51 -17.66
C ALA A 26 3.57 -5.35 -19.18
N ILE A 27 3.22 -4.21 -19.76
CA ILE A 27 3.38 -3.92 -21.20
C ILE A 27 4.51 -2.90 -21.45
N ALA A 28 4.77 -1.99 -20.49
CA ALA A 28 5.52 -0.75 -20.71
C ALA A 28 6.93 -0.76 -20.09
N HIS A 29 7.54 -1.94 -19.94
CA HIS A 29 8.95 -2.06 -19.58
C HIS A 29 9.86 -1.47 -20.68
N LEU A 30 10.99 -0.90 -20.26
CA LEU A 30 11.96 -0.15 -21.08
C LEU A 30 12.39 -0.84 -22.40
N ASP A 31 12.23 -2.16 -22.50
CA ASP A 31 12.63 -2.96 -23.66
C ASP A 31 11.45 -3.40 -24.58
N THR A 32 10.19 -3.18 -24.18
CA THR A 32 8.99 -3.65 -24.92
C THR A 32 7.94 -2.58 -25.20
N ALA A 33 8.09 -1.38 -24.63
CA ALA A 33 7.16 -0.28 -24.91
C ALA A 33 7.24 0.11 -26.41
N PRO A 34 6.11 0.17 -27.15
CA PRO A 34 6.09 0.47 -28.59
C PRO A 34 6.72 1.81 -28.99
N ASP A 35 6.86 2.74 -28.04
CA ASP A 35 7.44 4.07 -28.23
C ASP A 35 8.91 4.18 -27.79
N GLY A 36 9.51 3.09 -27.30
CA GLY A 36 10.90 3.06 -26.80
C GLY A 36 11.15 3.95 -25.58
N ARG A 37 10.08 4.33 -24.86
CA ARG A 37 10.12 5.23 -23.69
C ARG A 37 9.50 4.59 -22.46
N GLY A 38 9.58 3.26 -22.37
CA GLY A 38 9.06 2.49 -21.24
C GLY A 38 9.67 2.95 -19.91
N ALA A 39 8.92 2.76 -18.82
CA ALA A 39 9.42 3.06 -17.49
C ALA A 39 10.42 1.98 -17.05
N GLY A 40 11.34 2.33 -16.14
CA GLY A 40 12.29 1.35 -15.61
C GLY A 40 11.55 0.22 -14.91
N VAL A 41 12.12 -0.99 -14.89
CA VAL A 41 11.50 -2.19 -14.27
C VAL A 41 11.07 -1.95 -12.82
N THR A 42 11.70 -0.99 -12.12
CA THR A 42 11.39 -0.64 -10.72
C THR A 42 10.34 0.45 -10.57
N TRP A 43 9.87 1.10 -11.63
CA TRP A 43 9.02 2.30 -11.53
C TRP A 43 7.75 2.06 -10.71
N MET A 44 7.06 0.94 -10.93
CA MET A 44 5.89 0.57 -10.14
C MET A 44 6.20 0.35 -8.66
N ASN A 45 7.36 -0.22 -8.36
CA ASN A 45 7.82 -0.46 -6.98
C ASN A 45 8.17 0.85 -6.28
N ASP A 46 8.89 1.72 -6.98
CA ASP A 46 9.42 2.99 -6.44
C ASP A 46 8.31 4.02 -6.21
N TRP A 47 7.20 3.93 -6.95
CA TRP A 47 6.07 4.86 -6.89
C TRP A 47 4.78 4.19 -6.39
N THR A 48 3.99 3.60 -7.28
CA THR A 48 2.61 3.17 -6.99
C THR A 48 2.53 2.18 -5.83
N ILE A 49 3.35 1.13 -5.84
CA ILE A 49 3.34 0.08 -4.82
C ILE A 49 3.88 0.62 -3.50
N PHE A 50 4.94 1.44 -3.53
CA PHE A 50 5.43 2.11 -2.34
C PHE A 50 4.35 2.99 -1.69
N TYR A 51 3.69 3.88 -2.45
CA TYR A 51 2.64 4.73 -1.89
C TYR A 51 1.45 3.92 -1.38
N TRP A 52 1.05 2.84 -2.05
CA TRP A 52 0.04 1.94 -1.50
C TRP A 52 0.46 1.32 -0.17
N GLY A 53 1.70 0.81 -0.10
CA GLY A 53 2.26 0.29 1.14
C GLY A 53 2.27 1.34 2.26
N TRP A 54 2.76 2.54 1.95
CA TRP A 54 2.74 3.66 2.88
C TRP A 54 1.32 3.94 3.40
N TRP A 55 0.35 4.20 2.52
CA TRP A 55 -1.01 4.56 2.94
C TRP A 55 -1.69 3.45 3.75
N ILE A 56 -1.48 2.18 3.38
CA ILE A 56 -2.03 1.03 4.10
C ILE A 56 -1.40 0.92 5.49
N SER A 57 -0.08 1.04 5.62
CA SER A 57 0.59 1.00 6.93
C SER A 57 0.16 2.16 7.85
N TRP A 58 -0.24 3.30 7.29
CA TRP A 58 -0.72 4.48 8.02
C TRP A 58 -2.23 4.49 8.31
N ALA A 59 -3.01 3.63 7.66
CA ALA A 59 -4.47 3.58 7.83
C ALA A 59 -4.96 3.42 9.30
N PRO A 60 -4.34 2.60 10.19
CA PRO A 60 -4.82 2.49 11.57
C PRO A 60 -4.65 3.80 12.35
N PHE A 61 -3.55 4.52 12.09
CA PHE A 61 -3.28 5.83 12.68
C PHE A 61 -4.29 6.88 12.22
N VAL A 62 -4.40 7.06 10.90
CA VAL A 62 -5.28 8.06 10.31
C VAL A 62 -6.74 7.78 10.64
N GLY A 63 -7.17 6.51 10.63
CA GLY A 63 -8.53 6.11 10.96
C GLY A 63 -8.93 6.45 12.40
N MET A 64 -8.06 6.16 13.37
CA MET A 64 -8.30 6.49 14.79
C MET A 64 -8.35 8.00 15.02
N PHE A 65 -7.41 8.75 14.42
CA PHE A 65 -7.41 10.20 14.51
C PHE A 65 -8.68 10.81 13.89
N ALA A 66 -9.01 10.38 12.66
CA ALA A 66 -10.21 10.79 11.94
C ALA A 66 -11.49 10.53 12.73
N ALA A 67 -11.60 9.36 13.39
CA ALA A 67 -12.72 9.02 14.24
C ALA A 67 -12.85 9.96 15.45
N LYS A 68 -11.74 10.26 16.14
CA LYS A 68 -11.74 11.14 17.32
C LYS A 68 -12.21 12.56 17.01
N ILE A 69 -11.73 13.16 15.92
CA ILE A 69 -12.09 14.52 15.54
C ILE A 69 -13.48 14.64 14.87
N SER A 70 -14.11 13.51 14.54
CA SER A 70 -15.38 13.46 13.82
C SER A 70 -16.56 13.05 14.71
N ARG A 71 -16.40 13.08 16.03
CA ARG A 71 -17.47 12.77 16.99
C ARG A 71 -18.68 13.69 16.77
N GLY A 72 -19.86 13.09 16.61
CA GLY A 72 -21.12 13.82 16.43
C GLY A 72 -21.44 14.22 14.98
N ARG A 73 -20.60 13.83 14.00
CA ARG A 73 -20.88 14.03 12.57
C ARG A 73 -21.65 12.84 11.99
N THR A 74 -22.44 13.08 10.95
CA THR A 74 -23.03 11.99 10.17
C THR A 74 -21.96 11.27 9.33
N VAL A 75 -22.18 9.99 9.00
CA VAL A 75 -21.27 9.23 8.13
C VAL A 75 -21.07 9.94 6.78
N ARG A 76 -22.11 10.57 6.24
CA ARG A 76 -22.03 11.32 4.98
C ARG A 76 -21.11 12.54 5.10
N GLU A 77 -21.27 13.35 6.14
CA GLU A 77 -20.41 14.52 6.38
C GLU A 77 -18.96 14.10 6.62
N PHE A 78 -18.76 13.01 7.36
CA PHE A 78 -17.45 12.43 7.59
C PHE A 78 -16.77 12.03 6.28
N LEU A 79 -17.43 11.22 5.44
CA LEU A 79 -16.88 10.76 4.17
C LEU A 79 -16.59 11.91 3.20
N ASN A 80 -17.54 12.85 3.06
CA ASN A 80 -17.35 14.01 2.20
C ASN A 80 -16.17 14.87 2.66
N GLY A 81 -16.05 15.13 3.97
CA GLY A 81 -14.95 15.90 4.52
C GLY A 81 -13.60 15.22 4.33
N MET A 82 -13.53 13.91 4.61
CA MET A 82 -12.28 13.13 4.54
C MET A 82 -11.80 12.86 3.11
N VAL A 83 -12.71 12.83 2.14
CA VAL A 83 -12.33 12.60 0.73
C VAL A 83 -12.08 13.93 0.02
N VAL A 84 -13.02 14.87 0.09
CA VAL A 84 -12.97 16.08 -0.76
C VAL A 84 -11.87 17.03 -0.32
N VAL A 85 -11.74 17.30 0.99
CA VAL A 85 -10.79 18.32 1.48
C VAL A 85 -9.33 17.92 1.20
N PRO A 86 -8.88 16.68 1.52
CA PRO A 86 -7.51 16.28 1.21
C PRO A 86 -7.23 16.22 -0.29
N ILE A 87 -8.20 15.81 -1.12
CA ILE A 87 -8.02 15.82 -2.58
C ILE A 87 -7.77 17.25 -3.07
N LEU A 88 -8.63 18.21 -2.71
CA LEU A 88 -8.48 19.60 -3.14
C LEU A 88 -7.13 20.19 -2.71
N TYR A 89 -6.72 19.93 -1.47
CA TYR A 89 -5.43 20.35 -0.95
C TYR A 89 -4.26 19.71 -1.71
N THR A 90 -4.33 18.40 -1.95
CA THR A 90 -3.28 17.65 -2.66
C THR A 90 -3.10 18.16 -4.09
N PHE A 91 -4.20 18.41 -4.81
CA PHE A 91 -4.15 19.04 -6.13
C PHE A 91 -3.50 20.42 -6.07
N LEU A 92 -3.91 21.27 -5.12
CA LEU A 92 -3.33 22.60 -4.97
C LEU A 92 -1.82 22.52 -4.72
N TRP A 93 -1.40 21.66 -3.80
CA TRP A 93 -0.01 21.46 -3.43
C TRP A 93 0.85 21.01 -4.61
N PHE A 94 0.46 19.93 -5.31
CA PHE A 94 1.21 19.39 -6.44
C PHE A 94 1.20 20.32 -7.66
N VAL A 95 0.10 21.04 -7.89
CA VAL A 95 0.04 22.02 -8.99
C VAL A 95 0.96 23.20 -8.73
N VAL A 96 1.01 23.71 -7.49
CA VAL A 96 1.87 24.85 -7.15
C VAL A 96 3.34 24.43 -7.13
N LEU A 97 3.73 23.46 -6.29
CA LEU A 97 5.13 23.09 -6.16
C LEU A 97 5.62 22.25 -7.35
N GLY A 98 4.88 21.21 -7.73
CA GLY A 98 5.24 20.39 -8.89
C GLY A 98 5.19 21.19 -10.20
N GLY A 99 4.21 22.09 -10.35
CA GLY A 99 4.14 23.00 -11.50
C GLY A 99 5.33 23.96 -11.57
N ALA A 100 5.80 24.47 -10.43
CA ALA A 100 6.97 25.36 -10.38
C ALA A 100 8.25 24.59 -10.73
N GLY A 101 8.41 23.37 -10.21
CA GLY A 101 9.49 22.48 -10.61
C GLY A 101 9.48 22.15 -12.11
N LEU A 102 8.30 21.90 -12.69
CA LEU A 102 8.14 21.72 -14.13
C LEU A 102 8.54 22.95 -14.95
N GLN A 103 8.29 24.17 -14.44
CA GLN A 103 8.76 25.39 -15.09
C GLN A 103 10.29 25.48 -15.08
N MET A 104 10.91 25.18 -13.93
CA MET A 104 12.38 25.15 -13.81
C MET A 104 13.01 24.13 -14.76
N GLU A 105 12.46 22.91 -14.82
CA GLU A 105 12.93 21.86 -15.74
C GLU A 105 12.80 22.27 -17.21
N ARG A 106 11.66 22.85 -17.60
CA ARG A 106 11.43 23.29 -18.99
C ARG A 106 12.36 24.43 -19.37
N GLU A 107 12.62 25.36 -18.46
CA GLU A 107 13.54 26.46 -18.70
C GLU A 107 14.98 25.95 -18.80
N ALA A 108 15.41 25.08 -17.88
CA ALA A 108 16.72 24.46 -17.94
C ALA A 108 16.92 23.66 -19.25
N ALA A 109 15.91 22.91 -19.69
CA ALA A 109 15.94 22.20 -20.96
C ALA A 109 16.03 23.13 -22.18
N ARG A 110 15.33 24.28 -22.16
CA ARG A 110 15.41 25.30 -23.22
C ARG A 110 16.80 25.91 -23.35
N GLN A 111 17.48 26.09 -22.23
CA GLN A 111 18.85 26.60 -22.17
C GLN A 111 19.90 25.50 -22.43
N GLY A 112 19.49 24.27 -22.72
CA GLY A 112 20.40 23.16 -23.00
C GLY A 112 21.18 22.66 -21.78
N VAL A 113 20.71 22.94 -20.56
CA VAL A 113 21.36 22.49 -19.32
C VAL A 113 21.24 20.97 -19.22
N MET A 114 22.36 20.27 -19.26
CA MET A 114 22.45 18.83 -19.08
C MET A 114 22.96 18.50 -17.68
N CYS A 115 22.64 17.30 -17.19
CA CYS A 115 23.25 16.76 -15.98
C CYS A 115 24.68 16.29 -16.31
N SER A 116 25.60 17.23 -16.52
CA SER A 116 27.01 16.94 -16.80
C SER A 116 27.87 17.06 -15.55
N TYR A 117 28.88 16.20 -15.44
CA TYR A 117 29.93 16.28 -14.43
C TYR A 117 31.08 17.12 -15.01
N SER A 118 31.47 18.21 -14.36
CA SER A 118 32.65 18.97 -14.79
C SER A 118 33.91 18.15 -14.57
N ALA A 119 34.66 17.85 -15.64
CA ALA A 119 35.95 17.20 -15.54
C ALA A 119 36.92 18.11 -14.76
N GLY A 120 37.37 17.69 -13.58
CA GLY A 120 38.37 18.40 -12.77
C GLY A 120 37.94 18.76 -11.34
N LEU A 121 36.68 18.53 -10.96
CA LEU A 121 36.23 18.58 -9.57
C LEU A 121 35.80 17.18 -9.12
N SER A 122 36.05 16.85 -7.84
CA SER A 122 35.69 15.58 -7.20
C SER A 122 34.33 15.03 -7.68
N SER A 123 34.33 13.77 -8.06
CA SER A 123 33.34 13.01 -8.84
C SER A 123 31.88 12.95 -8.35
N ASP A 124 31.46 13.74 -7.36
CA ASP A 124 30.17 13.54 -6.66
C ASP A 124 29.17 14.71 -6.78
N THR A 125 29.47 15.80 -7.52
CA THR A 125 28.51 16.91 -7.71
C THR A 125 28.22 17.17 -9.19
N PRO A 126 27.01 16.83 -9.69
CA PRO A 126 26.60 17.21 -11.04
C PRO A 126 26.46 18.73 -11.13
N VAL A 127 27.00 19.34 -12.18
CA VAL A 127 26.83 20.77 -12.45
C VAL A 127 25.50 20.96 -13.16
N GLY A 128 24.40 20.80 -12.41
CA GLY A 128 23.04 20.86 -12.93
C GLY A 128 22.49 22.28 -13.09
N PHE A 129 23.34 23.30 -13.20
CA PHE A 129 22.89 24.70 -13.28
C PHE A 129 23.79 25.56 -14.18
N VAL A 130 23.23 26.64 -14.72
CA VAL A 130 23.92 27.67 -15.50
C VAL A 130 23.58 29.05 -14.99
N CYS A 131 24.45 30.02 -15.26
CA CYS A 131 24.24 31.42 -14.91
C CYS A 131 23.92 32.21 -16.18
N LEU A 132 22.81 32.94 -16.20
CA LEU A 132 22.50 33.85 -17.31
C LEU A 132 23.01 35.24 -16.98
N SER A 133 23.78 35.81 -17.91
CA SER A 133 24.13 37.23 -17.92
C SER A 133 22.88 38.11 -18.04
N PRO A 134 22.90 39.38 -17.59
CA PRO A 134 21.83 40.35 -17.85
C PRO A 134 21.40 40.45 -19.33
N ASN A 135 22.29 40.11 -20.26
CA ASN A 135 22.03 40.10 -21.70
C ASN A 135 21.46 38.75 -22.21
N GLY A 136 21.12 37.82 -21.32
CA GLY A 136 20.54 36.51 -21.66
C GLY A 136 21.53 35.45 -22.15
N VAL A 137 22.84 35.70 -22.06
CA VAL A 137 23.88 34.74 -22.45
C VAL A 137 24.15 33.78 -21.29
N ALA A 138 23.99 32.48 -21.54
CA ALA A 138 24.36 31.43 -20.58
C ALA A 138 25.89 31.33 -20.47
N VAL A 139 26.38 31.42 -19.23
CA VAL A 139 27.78 31.15 -18.87
C VAL A 139 27.82 29.98 -17.89
N GLU A 140 28.87 29.17 -18.00
CA GLU A 140 29.10 28.06 -17.09
C GLU A 140 29.23 28.59 -15.66
N GLY A 141 28.50 27.99 -14.72
CA GLY A 141 28.51 28.42 -13.32
C GLY A 141 29.88 28.17 -12.69
N ALA A 142 30.42 29.17 -11.98
CA ALA A 142 31.63 28.99 -11.17
C ALA A 142 31.24 28.54 -9.75
N LYS A 143 32.05 27.67 -9.12
CA LYS A 143 32.01 27.52 -7.65
C LYS A 143 32.63 28.78 -7.05
N VAL A 144 31.82 29.64 -6.45
CA VAL A 144 32.28 30.87 -5.78
C VAL A 144 32.47 30.54 -4.30
N ALA A 145 33.57 31.00 -3.69
CA ALA A 145 33.75 30.84 -2.25
C ALA A 145 32.69 31.66 -1.48
N ASP A 146 31.81 30.98 -0.74
CA ASP A 146 30.88 31.55 0.23
C ASP A 146 31.53 31.51 1.63
N PRO A 147 31.68 32.66 2.31
CA PRO A 147 32.31 32.76 3.63
C PRO A 147 31.63 31.93 4.74
N TYR A 148 30.39 31.48 4.54
CA TYR A 148 29.59 30.80 5.56
C TYR A 148 29.34 29.32 5.26
N THR A 149 29.44 28.89 4.00
CA THR A 149 29.16 27.50 3.58
C THR A 149 30.28 26.84 2.78
N GLY A 150 31.41 27.51 2.52
CA GLY A 150 32.49 27.00 1.66
C GLY A 150 32.24 27.29 0.18
N MET A 151 32.66 26.43 -0.76
CA MET A 151 32.35 26.63 -2.19
C MET A 151 30.83 26.56 -2.43
N SER A 152 30.24 27.69 -2.79
CA SER A 152 28.84 27.87 -3.13
C SER A 152 28.65 27.86 -4.64
N GLU A 153 27.75 27.00 -5.12
CA GLU A 153 27.21 27.00 -6.47
C GLU A 153 26.33 28.24 -6.69
N SER A 154 26.98 29.38 -6.92
CA SER A 154 26.34 30.69 -7.03
C SER A 154 26.80 31.42 -8.28
N CYS A 155 25.89 32.21 -8.84
CA CYS A 155 26.17 33.06 -9.98
C CYS A 155 26.77 34.39 -9.51
N ALA A 156 27.59 35.01 -10.36
CA ALA A 156 28.11 36.35 -10.09
C ALA A 156 26.94 37.35 -9.86
N PRO A 157 27.14 38.41 -9.06
CA PRO A 157 26.11 39.41 -8.84
C PRO A 157 25.54 39.95 -10.16
N GLY A 158 24.21 39.98 -10.29
CA GLY A 158 23.51 40.40 -11.51
C GLY A 158 23.23 39.28 -12.52
N PHE A 159 23.72 38.06 -12.29
CA PHE A 159 23.39 36.90 -13.11
C PHE A 159 22.25 36.09 -12.47
N SER A 160 21.31 35.59 -13.28
CA SER A 160 20.24 34.72 -12.79
C SER A 160 20.63 33.24 -12.91
N LYS A 161 20.42 32.47 -11.85
CA LYS A 161 20.71 31.03 -11.82
C LYS A 161 19.54 30.23 -12.39
N ILE A 162 19.83 29.31 -13.31
CA ILE A 162 18.87 28.32 -13.81
C ILE A 162 19.38 26.94 -13.43
N SER A 163 18.58 26.21 -12.65
CA SER A 163 18.90 24.88 -12.15
C SER A 163 17.97 23.84 -12.75
N ARG A 164 18.54 22.74 -13.24
CA ARG A 164 17.83 21.53 -13.62
C ARG A 164 17.67 20.63 -12.38
N LEU A 165 16.49 20.63 -11.79
CA LEU A 165 16.14 19.89 -10.58
C LEU A 165 16.44 18.39 -10.71
N SER A 166 16.20 17.78 -11.87
CA SER A 166 16.42 16.35 -12.10
C SER A 166 17.87 15.90 -11.92
N CYS A 167 18.83 16.84 -11.93
CA CYS A 167 20.24 16.54 -11.69
C CYS A 167 20.60 16.45 -10.20
N PHE A 168 19.71 16.85 -9.30
CA PHE A 168 19.96 16.90 -7.85
C PHE A 168 19.15 15.84 -7.10
N SER A 169 19.58 15.49 -5.88
CA SER A 169 18.83 14.58 -5.01
C SER A 169 17.47 15.16 -4.62
N ALA A 170 16.49 14.29 -4.33
CA ALA A 170 15.10 14.70 -4.06
C ALA A 170 14.99 15.70 -2.90
N GLU A 171 15.81 15.55 -1.86
CA GLU A 171 15.84 16.46 -0.70
C GLU A 171 16.32 17.86 -1.11
N ARG A 172 17.30 17.92 -2.02
CA ARG A 172 17.87 19.17 -2.51
C ARG A 172 16.93 19.87 -3.50
N GLN A 173 16.19 19.12 -4.31
CA GLN A 173 15.21 19.68 -5.26
C GLN A 173 14.19 20.59 -4.58
N TYR A 174 13.69 20.20 -3.40
CA TYR A 174 12.72 21.00 -2.64
C TYR A 174 13.27 22.39 -2.27
N PHE A 175 14.53 22.48 -1.81
CA PHE A 175 15.13 23.76 -1.44
C PHE A 175 15.55 24.59 -2.66
N LEU A 176 16.01 23.93 -3.73
CA LEU A 176 16.34 24.58 -5.00
C LEU A 176 15.11 25.21 -5.65
N LEU A 177 13.92 24.64 -5.43
CA LEU A 177 12.68 25.21 -5.93
C LEU A 177 12.46 26.65 -5.44
N TRP A 178 12.94 27.00 -4.24
CA TRP A 178 12.79 28.37 -3.73
C TRP A 178 13.74 29.36 -4.41
N GLU A 179 14.86 28.91 -5.01
CA GLU A 179 15.85 29.78 -5.67
C GLU A 179 15.28 30.58 -6.84
N GLN A 180 14.14 30.16 -7.41
CA GLN A 180 13.44 30.92 -8.45
C GLN A 180 12.83 32.25 -7.94
N PHE A 181 12.69 32.41 -6.62
CA PHE A 181 12.15 33.61 -6.00
C PHE A 181 13.27 34.48 -5.42
N SER A 182 13.14 35.81 -5.56
CA SER A 182 14.12 36.77 -5.04
C SER A 182 14.39 36.62 -3.53
N SER A 183 13.40 36.14 -2.77
CA SER A 183 13.48 35.91 -1.32
C SER A 183 13.64 34.42 -0.98
N TYR A 184 14.37 33.64 -1.78
CA TYR A 184 14.54 32.20 -1.59
C TYR A 184 14.98 31.78 -0.17
N ARG A 185 15.85 32.57 0.48
CA ARG A 185 16.30 32.31 1.86
C ARG A 185 15.15 32.34 2.87
N PHE A 186 14.22 33.29 2.70
CA PHE A 186 13.04 33.39 3.56
C PHE A 186 12.17 32.13 3.40
N PHE A 187 11.88 31.72 2.16
CA PHE A 187 11.06 30.53 1.92
C PHE A 187 11.74 29.23 2.36
N GLY A 188 13.07 29.14 2.23
CA GLY A 188 13.85 28.02 2.75
C GLY A 188 13.77 27.91 4.29
N ILE A 189 13.97 29.03 4.99
CA ILE A 189 13.84 29.09 6.46
C ILE A 189 12.41 28.79 6.89
N LEU A 190 11.42 29.40 6.22
CA LEU A 190 10.00 29.17 6.49
C LEU A 190 9.63 27.69 6.28
N SER A 191 10.16 27.05 5.23
CA SER A 191 9.95 25.63 5.00
C SER A 191 10.44 24.78 6.16
N ILE A 192 11.66 25.03 6.66
CA ILE A 192 12.18 24.32 7.83
C ILE A 192 11.32 24.60 9.07
N ALA A 193 10.93 25.86 9.28
CA ALA A 193 10.06 26.27 10.38
C ALA A 193 8.66 25.65 10.33
N VAL A 194 8.17 25.24 9.16
CA VAL A 194 6.89 24.51 9.00
C VAL A 194 7.10 23.00 9.09
N LEU A 195 8.18 22.46 8.53
CA LEU A 195 8.48 21.02 8.51
C LEU A 195 8.71 20.48 9.93
N ILE A 196 9.45 21.21 10.78
CA ILE A 196 9.76 20.77 12.15
C ILE A 196 8.47 20.59 12.99
N PRO A 197 7.57 21.58 13.12
CA PRO A 197 6.30 21.39 13.82
C PRO A 197 5.38 20.36 13.17
N SER A 198 5.37 20.27 11.83
CA SER A 198 4.56 19.27 11.12
C SER A 198 5.00 17.85 11.47
N PHE A 199 6.31 17.60 11.49
CA PHE A 199 6.88 16.34 11.94
C PHE A 199 6.55 16.06 13.42
N ALA A 200 6.76 17.04 14.29
CA ALA A 200 6.47 16.89 15.73
C ALA A 200 4.99 16.59 16.00
N THR A 201 4.07 17.27 15.31
CA THR A 201 2.63 17.09 15.48
C THR A 201 2.16 15.75 14.91
N SER A 202 2.75 15.31 13.79
CA SER A 202 2.49 13.98 13.22
C SER A 202 2.95 12.88 14.17
N SER A 203 4.17 12.98 14.73
CA SER A 203 4.70 12.01 15.69
C SER A 203 3.88 12.00 16.99
N ASP A 204 3.52 13.17 17.53
CA ASP A 204 2.71 13.28 18.74
C ASP A 204 1.34 12.58 18.58
N SER A 205 0.73 12.72 17.40
CA SER A 205 -0.53 12.05 17.06
C SER A 205 -0.33 10.55 16.89
N ALA A 206 0.75 10.12 16.21
CA ALA A 206 1.06 8.71 15.98
C ALA A 206 1.23 7.96 17.31
N SER A 207 2.07 8.48 18.19
CA SER A 207 2.32 7.86 19.49
C SER A 207 1.08 7.82 20.38
N LEU A 208 0.17 8.80 20.28
CA LEU A 208 -1.12 8.74 20.98
C LEU A 208 -1.98 7.57 20.50
N VAL A 209 -2.01 7.28 19.20
CA VAL A 209 -2.80 6.17 18.67
C VAL A 209 -2.20 4.83 19.08
N ILE A 210 -0.88 4.67 18.98
CA ILE A 210 -0.20 3.44 19.45
C ILE A 210 -0.47 3.23 20.94
N ASP A 211 -0.40 4.28 21.74
CA ASP A 211 -0.69 4.24 23.16
C ASP A 211 -2.14 3.81 23.46
N CYS A 212 -3.12 4.37 22.74
CA CYS A 212 -4.52 3.92 22.84
C CYS A 212 -4.68 2.43 22.48
N ILE A 213 -4.07 1.96 21.40
CA ILE A 213 -4.18 0.55 20.95
C ILE A 213 -3.55 -0.38 22.00
N THR A 214 -2.39 0.00 22.54
CA THR A 214 -1.64 -0.82 23.50
C THR A 214 -2.18 -0.73 24.93
N SER A 215 -3.19 0.10 25.17
CA SER A 215 -3.90 0.25 26.45
C SER A 215 -5.37 -0.21 26.37
N ASN A 216 -5.66 -1.21 25.52
CA ASN A 216 -7.01 -1.76 25.30
C ASN A 216 -8.05 -0.70 24.87
N GLY A 217 -7.62 0.30 24.10
CA GLY A 217 -8.49 1.35 23.60
C GLY A 217 -8.77 2.48 24.59
N ASN A 218 -8.00 2.61 25.67
CA ASN A 218 -8.19 3.70 26.63
C ASN A 218 -8.04 5.07 25.91
N PRO A 219 -9.06 5.96 25.96
CA PRO A 219 -9.00 7.27 25.32
C PRO A 219 -7.97 8.22 25.96
N HIS A 220 -7.59 7.97 27.22
CA HIS A 220 -6.62 8.74 27.98
C HIS A 220 -5.54 7.82 28.56
N PRO A 221 -4.62 7.34 27.71
CA PRO A 221 -3.61 6.38 28.13
C PRO A 221 -2.48 7.04 28.95
N PRO A 222 -1.65 6.26 29.67
CA PRO A 222 -0.60 6.78 30.54
C PRO A 222 0.48 7.54 29.76
N ILE A 223 0.82 8.76 30.20
CA ILE A 223 1.79 9.63 29.52
C ILE A 223 3.15 8.94 29.31
N PHE A 224 3.61 8.12 30.25
CA PHE A 224 4.89 7.40 30.11
C PHE A 224 4.89 6.39 28.97
N GLN A 225 3.75 5.75 28.71
CA GLN A 225 3.60 4.81 27.61
C GLN A 225 3.63 5.56 26.27
N ARG A 226 2.98 6.73 26.20
CA ARG A 226 3.10 7.64 25.06
C ARG A 226 4.53 8.07 24.78
N VAL A 227 5.27 8.50 25.81
CA VAL A 227 6.68 8.93 25.67
C VAL A 227 7.56 7.77 25.20
N PHE A 228 7.32 6.57 25.72
CA PHE A 228 8.00 5.36 25.27
C PHE A 228 7.76 5.11 23.77
N TRP A 229 6.51 5.19 23.29
CA TRP A 229 6.21 5.03 21.87
C TRP A 229 6.84 6.12 20.99
N ALA A 230 6.79 7.38 21.42
CA ALA A 230 7.43 8.48 20.69
C ALA A 230 8.95 8.28 20.55
N LEU A 231 9.63 7.85 21.62
CA LEU A 231 11.07 7.60 21.60
C LEU A 231 11.44 6.39 20.74
N THR A 232 10.65 5.32 20.80
CA THR A 232 10.91 4.10 20.01
C THR A 232 10.64 4.32 18.52
N GLU A 233 9.62 5.08 18.15
CA GLU A 233 9.39 5.52 16.77
C GLU A 233 10.58 6.34 16.25
N GLY A 234 11.06 7.32 17.03
CA GLY A 234 12.23 8.13 16.68
C GLY A 234 13.50 7.28 16.55
N ALA A 235 13.71 6.33 17.46
CA ALA A 235 14.83 5.40 17.40
C ALA A 235 14.78 4.49 16.16
N ALA A 236 13.59 3.99 15.80
CA ALA A 236 13.38 3.19 14.59
C ALA A 236 13.65 4.01 13.33
N ALA A 237 13.17 5.26 13.26
CA ALA A 237 13.47 6.16 12.16
C ALA A 237 14.98 6.42 12.02
N CYS A 238 15.66 6.73 13.11
CA CYS A 238 17.12 6.88 13.13
C CYS A 238 17.85 5.61 12.66
N ALA A 239 17.43 4.44 13.14
CA ALA A 239 18.01 3.17 12.73
C ALA A 239 17.83 2.91 11.22
N LEU A 240 16.66 3.20 10.66
CA LEU A 240 16.40 3.06 9.22
C LEU A 240 17.25 4.02 8.38
N LEU A 241 17.38 5.28 8.81
CA LEU A 241 18.22 6.27 8.13
C LEU A 241 19.70 5.86 8.16
N ILE A 242 20.19 5.36 9.29
CA ILE A 242 21.57 4.87 9.43
C ILE A 242 21.79 3.61 8.59
N ALA A 243 20.87 2.64 8.66
CA ALA A 243 20.99 1.38 7.93
C ALA A 243 20.93 1.57 6.41
N GLY A 244 20.11 2.51 5.94
CA GLY A 244 20.01 2.80 4.51
C GLY A 244 21.16 3.66 3.96
N GLY A 245 21.86 4.43 4.81
CA GLY A 245 23.02 5.23 4.40
C GLY A 245 22.70 6.16 3.22
N ARG A 246 23.39 5.98 2.08
CA ARG A 246 23.14 6.75 0.85
C ARG A 246 21.81 6.41 0.16
N GLN A 247 21.18 5.30 0.51
CA GLN A 247 19.90 4.82 -0.01
C GLN A 247 18.85 4.76 1.11
N ALA A 248 18.91 5.69 2.07
CA ALA A 248 17.95 5.77 3.18
C ALA A 248 16.48 5.72 2.72
N VAL A 249 16.17 6.35 1.58
CA VAL A 249 14.84 6.32 0.97
C VAL A 249 14.41 4.89 0.65
N ASN A 250 15.26 4.09 -0.01
CA ASN A 250 14.95 2.70 -0.38
C ASN A 250 14.69 1.81 0.85
N ALA A 251 15.45 2.03 1.91
CA ALA A 251 15.27 1.30 3.18
C ALA A 251 13.89 1.61 3.80
N VAL A 252 13.49 2.89 3.83
CA VAL A 252 12.18 3.32 4.35
C VAL A 252 11.04 2.82 3.47
N GLN A 253 11.20 2.84 2.13
CA GLN A 253 10.21 2.30 1.19
C GLN A 253 9.98 0.80 1.42
N THR A 254 11.07 0.03 1.53
CA THR A 254 11.00 -1.42 1.76
C THR A 254 10.31 -1.73 3.10
N ALA A 255 10.69 -1.03 4.17
CA ALA A 255 10.07 -1.20 5.49
C ALA A 255 8.56 -0.90 5.46
N SER A 256 8.15 0.14 4.72
CA SER A 256 6.74 0.51 4.57
C SER A 256 5.94 -0.57 3.84
N ILE A 257 6.46 -1.13 2.75
CA ILE A 257 5.81 -2.22 2.00
C ILE A 257 5.67 -3.47 2.87
N LEU A 258 6.73 -3.84 3.62
CA LEU A 258 6.70 -4.99 4.51
C LEU A 258 5.68 -4.82 5.65
N ALA A 259 5.60 -3.63 6.24
CA ALA A 259 4.63 -3.32 7.30
C ALA A 259 3.18 -3.30 6.77
N ALA A 260 2.98 -2.88 5.53
CA ALA A 260 1.67 -2.81 4.90
C ALA A 260 1.07 -4.18 4.58
N LEU A 261 1.89 -5.13 4.15
CA LEU A 261 1.43 -6.45 3.69
C LEU A 261 0.47 -7.16 4.67
N PRO A 262 0.80 -7.35 5.97
CA PRO A 262 -0.15 -7.95 6.91
C PRO A 262 -1.40 -7.10 7.10
N TYR A 263 -1.25 -5.77 7.07
CA TYR A 263 -2.36 -4.84 7.29
C TYR A 263 -3.34 -4.78 6.09
N THR A 264 -2.87 -5.02 4.87
CA THR A 264 -3.73 -5.20 3.68
C THR A 264 -4.78 -6.27 3.93
N PHE A 265 -4.38 -7.40 4.50
CA PHE A 265 -5.32 -8.49 4.82
C PHE A 265 -6.32 -8.08 5.90
N ILE A 266 -5.88 -7.35 6.92
CA ILE A 266 -6.76 -6.81 7.95
C ILE A 266 -7.80 -5.86 7.34
N LEU A 267 -7.39 -4.92 6.49
CA LEU A 267 -8.30 -3.98 5.81
C LEU A 267 -9.33 -4.72 4.94
N CYS A 268 -8.92 -5.77 4.23
CA CYS A 268 -9.83 -6.63 3.48
C CYS A 268 -10.93 -7.27 4.36
N PHE A 269 -10.63 -7.62 5.61
CA PHE A 269 -11.62 -8.10 6.58
C PHE A 269 -12.44 -6.97 7.23
N MET A 270 -11.84 -5.78 7.41
CA MET A 270 -12.54 -4.62 7.97
C MET A 270 -13.62 -4.08 7.05
N CYS A 271 -13.42 -4.09 5.73
CA CYS A 271 -14.44 -3.64 4.76
C CYS A 271 -15.81 -4.33 4.94
N PRO A 272 -15.92 -5.67 4.95
CA PRO A 272 -17.19 -6.34 5.21
C PRO A 272 -17.63 -6.29 6.66
N ALA A 273 -16.71 -6.22 7.63
CA ALA A 273 -17.08 -6.02 9.04
C ALA A 273 -17.79 -4.67 9.23
N LEU A 274 -17.28 -3.59 8.62
CA LEU A 274 -17.89 -2.27 8.62
C LEU A 274 -19.29 -2.31 8.00
N TRP A 275 -19.44 -3.00 6.86
CA TRP A 275 -20.75 -3.18 6.23
C TRP A 275 -21.78 -3.84 7.18
N ASN A 276 -21.37 -4.88 7.91
CA ASN A 276 -22.25 -5.57 8.85
C ASN A 276 -22.63 -4.68 10.03
N VAL A 277 -21.68 -3.92 10.59
CA VAL A 277 -21.94 -2.95 11.66
C VAL A 277 -22.91 -1.88 11.20
N LEU A 278 -22.74 -1.34 9.99
CA LEU A 278 -23.65 -0.34 9.42
C LEU A 278 -25.07 -0.89 9.22
N LYS A 279 -25.22 -2.17 8.84
CA LYS A 279 -26.55 -2.82 8.80
C LYS A 279 -27.16 -2.98 10.18
N GLN A 280 -26.35 -3.31 11.17
CA GLN A 280 -26.79 -3.43 12.56
C GLN A 280 -27.29 -2.09 13.10
N GLU A 281 -26.54 -1.01 12.87
CA GLU A 281 -26.97 0.33 13.26
C GLU A 281 -28.16 0.83 12.43
N GLY A 282 -28.26 0.41 11.16
CA GLY A 282 -29.39 0.73 10.28
C GLY A 282 -30.69 -0.01 10.62
N GLY A 283 -30.65 -1.01 11.51
CA GLY A 283 -31.81 -1.85 11.84
C GLY A 283 -32.13 -2.95 10.81
N ASP A 284 -31.31 -3.08 9.75
CA ASP A 284 -31.44 -4.09 8.70
C ASP A 284 -30.76 -5.43 9.08
N TRP A 285 -30.31 -5.55 10.33
CA TRP A 285 -29.62 -6.73 10.82
C TRP A 285 -30.57 -7.68 11.50
N ASP A 286 -30.67 -8.90 10.96
CA ASP A 286 -31.43 -9.96 11.58
C ASP A 286 -30.63 -10.58 12.74
N HIS A 287 -31.03 -10.29 13.98
CA HIS A 287 -30.39 -10.84 15.18
C HIS A 287 -30.61 -12.34 15.36
N GLY A 288 -31.56 -12.95 14.62
CA GLY A 288 -31.85 -14.38 14.63
C GLY A 288 -31.24 -15.17 13.48
N GLN A 289 -30.44 -14.53 12.61
CA GLN A 289 -29.88 -15.19 11.44
C GLN A 289 -28.94 -16.35 11.83
N ALA A 290 -29.00 -17.43 11.07
CA ALA A 290 -28.10 -18.56 11.27
C ALA A 290 -26.64 -18.10 11.08
N THR A 291 -25.76 -18.52 11.99
CA THR A 291 -24.31 -18.29 11.91
C THR A 291 -23.59 -19.62 11.71
N PHE A 292 -22.35 -19.56 11.22
CA PHE A 292 -21.46 -20.71 11.31
C PHE A 292 -21.26 -21.11 12.77
N HIS A 293 -21.00 -22.39 13.03
CA HIS A 293 -20.73 -22.88 14.38
C HIS A 293 -19.50 -22.21 15.00
N CYS A 294 -18.49 -21.89 14.20
CA CYS A 294 -17.33 -21.12 14.63
C CYS A 294 -17.13 -19.91 13.73
N HIS A 295 -16.69 -18.79 14.31
CA HIS A 295 -16.24 -17.64 13.56
C HIS A 295 -14.91 -17.94 12.87
N LEU A 296 -14.62 -17.19 11.80
CA LEU A 296 -13.45 -17.44 10.95
C LEU A 296 -12.13 -17.37 11.74
N VAL A 297 -12.04 -16.49 12.74
CA VAL A 297 -10.83 -16.30 13.56
C VAL A 297 -10.82 -17.13 14.83
N ASP A 298 -11.92 -17.80 15.19
CA ASP A 298 -12.01 -18.63 16.40
C ASP A 298 -10.92 -19.69 16.51
N PRO A 299 -10.45 -20.34 15.41
CA PRO A 299 -9.32 -21.25 15.48
C PRO A 299 -8.04 -20.61 16.06
N ILE A 300 -7.90 -19.28 16.00
CA ILE A 300 -6.75 -18.53 16.52
C ILE A 300 -7.11 -17.84 17.85
N THR A 301 -8.33 -17.34 18.01
CA THR A 301 -8.69 -16.41 19.10
C THR A 301 -9.39 -17.06 20.28
N SER A 302 -9.94 -18.27 20.16
CA SER A 302 -10.69 -18.87 21.26
C SER A 302 -9.77 -19.21 22.44
N PRO A 303 -10.01 -18.66 23.66
CA PRO A 303 -9.23 -19.01 24.85
C PRO A 303 -9.45 -20.48 25.20
N GLY A 304 -8.38 -21.27 25.18
CA GLY A 304 -8.44 -22.73 25.34
C GLY A 304 -8.37 -23.48 24.01
N MET A 305 -7.39 -23.14 23.17
CA MET A 305 -7.16 -23.81 21.89
C MET A 305 -6.82 -25.28 22.13
N SER A 306 -7.83 -26.16 21.98
CA SER A 306 -7.61 -27.59 22.11
C SER A 306 -6.58 -28.03 21.08
N THR A 307 -5.70 -28.97 21.44
CA THR A 307 -4.68 -29.53 20.54
C THR A 307 -5.27 -29.93 19.18
N HIS A 308 -6.55 -30.32 19.15
CA HIS A 308 -7.31 -30.61 17.94
C HIS A 308 -7.40 -29.44 16.95
N ARG A 309 -7.65 -28.20 17.40
CA ARG A 309 -7.76 -27.02 16.51
C ARG A 309 -6.42 -26.62 15.89
N TRP A 310 -5.33 -26.72 16.66
CA TRP A 310 -3.98 -26.50 16.12
C TRP A 310 -3.60 -27.54 15.06
N VAL A 311 -3.93 -28.81 15.33
CA VAL A 311 -3.71 -29.89 14.36
C VAL A 311 -4.58 -29.69 13.11
N ALA A 312 -5.83 -29.25 13.27
CA ALA A 312 -6.70 -28.92 12.15
C ALA A 312 -6.18 -27.74 11.33
N LEU A 313 -5.69 -26.67 11.97
CA LEU A 313 -5.10 -25.52 11.29
C LEU A 313 -3.80 -25.90 10.56
N GLY A 314 -2.91 -26.64 11.21
CA GLY A 314 -1.69 -27.16 10.59
C GLY A 314 -1.99 -28.07 9.40
N ARG A 315 -3.00 -28.94 9.53
CA ARG A 315 -3.51 -29.74 8.41
C ARG A 315 -4.09 -28.87 7.31
N ALA A 316 -4.86 -27.83 7.63
CA ALA A 316 -5.44 -26.94 6.63
C ALA A 316 -4.38 -26.16 5.84
N VAL A 317 -3.22 -25.87 6.44
CA VAL A 317 -2.08 -25.22 5.75
C VAL A 317 -1.35 -26.20 4.82
N VAL A 318 -1.05 -27.42 5.28
CA VAL A 318 -0.21 -28.37 4.54
C VAL A 318 -1.01 -29.28 3.59
N ALA A 319 -2.23 -29.62 4.00
CA ALA A 319 -3.14 -30.51 3.31
C ALA A 319 -4.59 -29.99 3.36
N PRO A 320 -4.86 -28.79 2.81
CA PRO A 320 -6.21 -28.22 2.76
C PRO A 320 -7.22 -29.16 2.07
N CYS A 321 -6.75 -30.03 1.18
CA CYS A 321 -7.57 -31.00 0.48
C CYS A 321 -8.33 -31.95 1.40
N VAL A 322 -7.87 -32.18 2.63
CA VAL A 322 -8.57 -33.05 3.58
C VAL A 322 -9.86 -32.40 4.05
N ASP A 323 -9.79 -31.17 4.57
CA ASP A 323 -10.95 -30.46 5.12
C ASP A 323 -11.85 -29.92 4.00
N VAL A 324 -11.26 -29.35 2.95
CA VAL A 324 -11.97 -28.84 1.77
C VAL A 324 -12.63 -29.98 0.99
N GLY A 325 -11.91 -31.07 0.74
CA GLY A 325 -12.44 -32.24 0.03
C GLY A 325 -13.50 -32.98 0.83
N ARG A 326 -13.36 -33.06 2.17
CA ARG A 326 -14.41 -33.60 3.06
C ARG A 326 -15.67 -32.76 2.99
N ALA A 327 -15.54 -31.43 3.02
CA ALA A 327 -16.66 -30.52 2.88
C ALA A 327 -17.35 -30.68 1.51
N GLY A 328 -16.60 -30.77 0.42
CA GLY A 328 -17.15 -31.03 -0.92
C GLY A 328 -17.83 -32.39 -1.05
N ALA A 329 -17.20 -33.46 -0.56
CA ALA A 329 -17.77 -34.80 -0.58
C ALA A 329 -19.07 -34.90 0.25
N SER A 330 -19.21 -34.09 1.31
CA SER A 330 -20.43 -34.05 2.14
C SER A 330 -21.65 -33.49 1.41
N GLN A 331 -21.47 -32.78 0.29
CA GLN A 331 -22.56 -32.23 -0.53
C GLN A 331 -23.24 -33.32 -1.37
N HIS A 332 -22.54 -34.43 -1.61
CA HIS A 332 -22.93 -35.48 -2.56
C HIS A 332 -23.07 -36.84 -1.87
N GLN A 333 -23.77 -36.87 -0.72
CA GLN A 333 -23.88 -38.08 0.11
C GLN A 333 -24.56 -39.25 -0.60
N ASP A 334 -25.55 -38.96 -1.45
CA ASP A 334 -26.30 -39.96 -2.25
C ASP A 334 -25.64 -40.26 -3.61
N SER A 335 -24.50 -39.63 -3.90
CA SER A 335 -23.80 -39.79 -5.18
C SER A 335 -22.77 -40.92 -5.14
N SER A 336 -22.27 -41.31 -6.31
CA SER A 336 -21.27 -42.37 -6.43
C SER A 336 -19.97 -42.00 -5.72
N SER A 337 -19.24 -43.03 -5.25
CA SER A 337 -17.90 -42.85 -4.65
C SER A 337 -16.94 -42.09 -5.57
N PHE A 338 -17.13 -42.18 -6.89
CA PHE A 338 -16.39 -41.42 -7.89
C PHE A 338 -16.55 -39.91 -7.71
N VAL A 339 -17.78 -39.41 -7.55
CA VAL A 339 -18.05 -37.96 -7.37
C VAL A 339 -17.41 -37.44 -6.08
N ARG A 340 -17.45 -38.23 -5.02
CA ARG A 340 -16.81 -37.87 -3.73
C ARG A 340 -15.29 -37.79 -3.86
N VAL A 341 -14.67 -38.71 -4.60
CA VAL A 341 -13.22 -38.68 -4.87
C VAL A 341 -12.85 -37.46 -5.73
N MET A 342 -13.68 -37.09 -6.71
CA MET A 342 -13.46 -35.89 -7.52
C MET A 342 -13.39 -34.62 -6.69
N GLU A 343 -14.19 -34.48 -5.63
CA GLU A 343 -14.13 -33.31 -4.72
C GLU A 343 -12.79 -33.21 -3.96
N TYR A 344 -12.18 -34.35 -3.60
CA TYR A 344 -10.82 -34.34 -3.04
C TYR A 344 -9.78 -33.95 -4.09
N ILE A 345 -9.93 -34.41 -5.33
CA ILE A 345 -9.03 -34.08 -6.44
C ILE A 345 -9.13 -32.60 -6.81
N THR A 346 -10.34 -32.03 -6.91
CA THR A 346 -10.54 -30.60 -7.21
C THR A 346 -10.03 -29.70 -6.09
N ALA A 347 -9.94 -30.19 -4.85
CA ALA A 347 -9.30 -29.48 -3.74
C ALA A 347 -7.76 -29.65 -3.74
N ALA A 348 -7.25 -30.84 -4.07
CA ALA A 348 -5.82 -31.17 -4.01
C ALA A 348 -5.03 -30.70 -5.24
N ALA A 349 -5.49 -31.03 -6.45
CA ALA A 349 -4.76 -30.81 -7.69
C ALA A 349 -4.34 -29.33 -7.87
N PRO A 350 -5.24 -28.34 -7.83
CA PRO A 350 -4.83 -26.95 -8.02
C PRO A 350 -3.88 -26.45 -6.91
N PHE A 351 -4.09 -26.85 -5.66
CA PHE A 351 -3.24 -26.44 -4.55
C PHE A 351 -1.82 -27.00 -4.66
N TYR A 352 -1.67 -28.32 -4.88
CA TYR A 352 -0.35 -28.93 -4.97
C TYR A 352 0.36 -28.60 -6.28
N THR A 353 -0.38 -28.39 -7.38
CA THR A 353 0.21 -27.85 -8.62
C THR A 353 0.73 -26.44 -8.40
N TRP A 354 0.00 -25.58 -7.68
CA TRP A 354 0.50 -24.26 -7.30
C TRP A 354 1.80 -24.33 -6.49
N ILE A 355 1.85 -25.16 -5.43
CA ILE A 355 3.06 -25.34 -4.61
C ILE A 355 4.23 -25.87 -5.45
N LEU A 356 3.98 -26.87 -6.30
CA LEU A 356 5.01 -27.43 -7.18
C LEU A 356 5.56 -26.37 -8.14
N LEU A 357 4.68 -25.59 -8.78
CA LEU A 357 5.09 -24.54 -9.71
C LEU A 357 5.86 -23.43 -8.97
N MET A 358 5.43 -23.04 -7.77
CA MET A 358 6.17 -22.08 -6.92
C MET A 358 7.57 -22.59 -6.58
N ALA A 359 7.72 -23.88 -6.25
CA ALA A 359 9.01 -24.50 -5.97
C ALA A 359 9.92 -24.59 -7.23
N LEU A 360 9.33 -24.63 -8.42
CA LEU A 360 10.05 -24.68 -9.70
C LEU A 360 10.45 -23.30 -10.24
N ILE A 361 9.97 -22.19 -9.65
CA ILE A 361 10.28 -20.82 -10.11
C ILE A 361 11.81 -20.59 -10.24
N PRO A 362 12.67 -20.97 -9.27
CA PRO A 362 14.11 -20.75 -9.41
C PRO A 362 14.73 -21.49 -10.61
N VAL A 363 14.21 -22.69 -10.93
CA VAL A 363 14.68 -23.50 -12.07
C VAL A 363 14.20 -22.92 -13.39
N ALA A 364 12.93 -22.51 -13.46
CA ALA A 364 12.36 -21.87 -14.66
C ALA A 364 13.02 -20.51 -14.94
N SER A 365 13.31 -19.74 -13.89
CA SER A 365 14.02 -18.46 -13.98
C SER A 365 15.43 -18.63 -14.56
N ALA A 366 16.13 -19.73 -14.26
CA ALA A 366 17.44 -20.01 -14.87
C ALA A 366 17.37 -20.24 -16.39
N ALA A 367 16.19 -20.61 -16.91
CA ALA A 367 15.90 -20.74 -18.34
C ALA A 367 15.24 -19.49 -18.95
N ASN A 368 15.17 -18.36 -18.22
CA ASN A 368 14.44 -17.15 -18.60
C ASN A 368 12.93 -17.36 -18.86
N ILE A 369 12.31 -18.31 -18.15
CA ILE A 369 10.87 -18.59 -18.23
C ILE A 369 10.22 -18.18 -16.91
N ASP A 370 9.26 -17.25 -16.95
CA ASP A 370 8.43 -16.91 -15.79
C ASP A 370 7.16 -17.78 -15.73
N ILE A 371 7.15 -18.74 -14.81
CA ILE A 371 5.99 -19.61 -14.54
C ILE A 371 5.09 -19.11 -13.41
N SER A 372 5.43 -17.98 -12.77
CA SER A 372 4.66 -17.40 -11.67
C SER A 372 3.18 -17.17 -12.02
N PRO A 373 2.81 -16.62 -13.20
CA PRO A 373 1.40 -16.40 -13.55
C PRO A 373 0.60 -17.71 -13.64
N ILE A 374 1.22 -18.77 -14.18
CA ILE A 374 0.62 -20.09 -14.29
C ILE A 374 0.39 -20.64 -12.88
N ALA A 375 1.38 -20.55 -12.00
CA ALA A 375 1.26 -20.96 -10.60
C ALA A 375 0.08 -20.25 -9.91
N TRP A 376 0.01 -18.93 -10.01
CA TRP A 376 -1.07 -18.14 -9.41
C TRP A 376 -2.45 -18.47 -10.00
N SER A 377 -2.56 -18.85 -11.27
CA SER A 377 -3.83 -19.29 -11.85
C SER A 377 -4.39 -20.55 -11.18
N PHE A 378 -3.52 -21.50 -10.82
CA PHE A 378 -3.90 -22.68 -10.05
C PHE A 378 -4.31 -22.33 -8.62
N TYR A 379 -3.63 -21.37 -7.98
CA TYR A 379 -4.07 -20.88 -6.67
C TYR A 379 -5.47 -20.24 -6.75
N ILE A 380 -5.73 -19.41 -7.76
CA ILE A 380 -7.07 -18.81 -7.96
C ILE A 380 -8.13 -19.88 -8.22
N ALA A 381 -7.81 -20.94 -8.97
CA ALA A 381 -8.71 -22.07 -9.16
C ALA A 381 -9.02 -22.80 -7.84
N PHE A 382 -8.02 -23.00 -6.98
CA PHE A 382 -8.21 -23.53 -5.63
C PHE A 382 -9.10 -22.61 -4.78
N VAL A 383 -8.83 -21.31 -4.75
CA VAL A 383 -9.61 -20.31 -4.03
C VAL A 383 -11.06 -20.28 -4.51
N ALA A 384 -11.30 -20.37 -5.82
CA ALA A 384 -12.63 -20.46 -6.40
C ALA A 384 -13.39 -21.70 -5.91
N ASN A 385 -12.72 -22.86 -5.79
CA ASN A 385 -13.33 -24.07 -5.24
C ASN A 385 -13.70 -23.91 -3.75
N VAL A 386 -12.78 -23.39 -2.93
CA VAL A 386 -13.05 -23.11 -1.50
C VAL A 386 -14.22 -22.13 -1.34
N THR A 387 -14.24 -21.08 -2.18
CA THR A 387 -15.32 -20.07 -2.22
C THR A 387 -16.66 -20.73 -2.55
N ARG A 388 -16.72 -21.57 -3.58
CA ARG A 388 -17.92 -22.32 -3.98
C ARG A 388 -18.46 -23.15 -2.81
N LEU A 389 -17.59 -23.89 -2.12
CA LEU A 389 -17.97 -24.74 -1.00
C LEU A 389 -18.52 -23.93 0.17
N ARG A 390 -17.89 -22.79 0.50
CA ARG A 390 -18.36 -21.89 1.54
C ARG A 390 -19.72 -21.27 1.22
N ILE A 391 -19.91 -20.82 -0.02
CA ILE A 391 -21.20 -20.31 -0.48
C ILE A 391 -22.31 -21.37 -0.34
N ASN A 392 -22.03 -22.61 -0.74
CA ASN A 392 -23.02 -23.68 -0.61
C ASN A 392 -23.33 -23.99 0.85
N ALA A 393 -22.30 -24.04 1.72
CA ALA A 393 -22.52 -24.22 3.15
C ALA A 393 -23.46 -23.13 3.71
N ARG A 394 -23.25 -21.87 3.32
CA ARG A 394 -24.15 -20.78 3.71
C ARG A 394 -25.58 -20.98 3.22
N LYS A 395 -25.76 -21.39 1.95
CA LYS A 395 -27.09 -21.63 1.38
C LYS A 395 -27.84 -22.75 2.10
N VAL A 396 -27.19 -23.89 2.34
CA VAL A 396 -27.80 -25.05 3.01
C VAL A 396 -28.17 -24.73 4.46
N ARG A 397 -27.37 -23.88 5.12
CA ARG A 397 -27.57 -23.50 6.53
C ARG A 397 -28.40 -22.23 6.73
N GLY A 398 -28.81 -21.55 5.66
CA GLY A 398 -29.51 -20.26 5.75
C GLY A 398 -28.66 -19.12 6.34
N ILE A 399 -27.34 -19.19 6.22
CA ILE A 399 -26.40 -18.19 6.77
C ILE A 399 -26.30 -17.01 5.79
N ALA A 400 -26.60 -15.80 6.25
CA ALA A 400 -26.48 -14.61 5.42
C ALA A 400 -25.00 -14.30 5.11
N GLY A 401 -24.75 -13.67 3.95
CA GLY A 401 -23.41 -13.24 3.56
C GLY A 401 -23.25 -13.01 2.06
N HIS A 402 -22.17 -12.36 1.68
CA HIS A 402 -21.91 -11.94 0.30
C HIS A 402 -20.86 -12.81 -0.38
N TYR A 403 -20.99 -13.02 -1.68
CA TYR A 403 -20.03 -13.83 -2.44
C TYR A 403 -18.62 -13.24 -2.44
N SER A 404 -18.49 -11.91 -2.45
CA SER A 404 -17.21 -11.21 -2.33
C SER A 404 -16.51 -11.52 -1.01
N THR A 405 -17.26 -11.62 0.09
CA THR A 405 -16.69 -11.93 1.41
C THR A 405 -16.21 -13.37 1.51
N ASP A 406 -16.88 -14.31 0.85
CA ASP A 406 -16.40 -15.68 0.75
C ASP A 406 -15.13 -15.78 -0.08
N PHE A 407 -15.11 -15.06 -1.21
CA PHE A 407 -13.94 -15.05 -2.10
C PHE A 407 -12.72 -14.45 -1.39
N ILE A 408 -12.85 -13.30 -0.74
CA ILE A 408 -11.75 -12.66 0.00
C ILE A 408 -11.30 -13.54 1.16
N ALA A 409 -12.24 -14.11 1.93
CA ALA A 409 -11.89 -15.02 3.03
C ALA A 409 -11.14 -16.26 2.52
N ALA A 410 -11.57 -16.84 1.40
CA ALA A 410 -10.87 -17.96 0.77
C ALA A 410 -9.52 -17.54 0.17
N LEU A 411 -9.41 -16.34 -0.40
CA LEU A 411 -8.17 -15.86 -1.01
C LEU A 411 -7.07 -15.60 0.02
N VAL A 412 -7.46 -15.00 1.15
CA VAL A 412 -6.54 -14.47 2.17
C VAL A 412 -6.35 -15.43 3.34
N ALA A 413 -7.41 -16.16 3.71
CA ALA A 413 -7.46 -16.98 4.91
C ALA A 413 -8.05 -18.37 4.63
N TYR A 414 -7.70 -18.98 3.49
CA TYR A 414 -8.16 -20.34 3.16
C TYR A 414 -7.96 -21.37 4.29
N PRO A 415 -6.88 -21.34 5.11
CA PRO A 415 -6.73 -22.35 6.16
C PRO A 415 -7.84 -22.22 7.22
N LEU A 416 -8.21 -20.99 7.56
CA LEU A 416 -9.29 -20.70 8.50
C LEU A 416 -10.65 -21.08 7.92
N VAL A 417 -10.87 -20.80 6.64
CA VAL A 417 -12.09 -21.22 5.93
C VAL A 417 -12.21 -22.75 5.88
N ALA A 418 -11.11 -23.45 5.62
CA ALA A 418 -11.09 -24.91 5.57
C ALA A 418 -11.40 -25.53 6.93
N VAL A 419 -10.81 -25.03 8.02
CA VAL A 419 -11.15 -25.47 9.39
C VAL A 419 -12.62 -25.18 9.71
N GLN A 420 -13.11 -23.98 9.41
CA GLN A 420 -14.51 -23.60 9.61
C GLN A 420 -15.47 -24.56 8.88
N LEU A 421 -15.19 -24.89 7.61
CA LEU A 421 -15.98 -25.84 6.84
C LEU A 421 -15.94 -27.26 7.43
N GLY A 422 -14.77 -27.69 7.89
CA GLY A 422 -14.60 -28.99 8.54
C GLY A 422 -15.39 -29.12 9.84
N GLU A 423 -15.35 -28.10 10.70
CA GLU A 423 -16.13 -28.06 11.95
C GLU A 423 -17.64 -27.99 11.66
N GLU A 424 -18.05 -27.21 10.65
CA GLU A 424 -19.47 -27.08 10.26
C GLU A 424 -20.07 -28.42 9.81
N VAL A 425 -19.33 -29.20 9.01
CA VAL A 425 -19.74 -30.56 8.59
C VAL A 425 -19.78 -31.51 9.78
N ALA A 426 -18.84 -31.40 10.71
CA ALA A 426 -18.77 -32.27 11.88
C ALA A 426 -19.92 -32.01 12.86
N ALA A 427 -20.28 -30.75 13.07
CA ALA A 427 -21.31 -30.37 14.04
C ALA A 427 -22.74 -30.53 13.49
N ASN A 428 -22.97 -30.10 12.25
CA ASN A 428 -24.32 -29.99 11.70
C ASN A 428 -24.63 -31.02 10.61
N GLY A 429 -23.71 -31.95 10.36
CA GLY A 429 -23.84 -33.01 9.35
C GLY A 429 -23.53 -32.55 7.92
N PRO A 430 -23.94 -33.34 6.91
CA PRO A 430 -23.59 -33.11 5.51
C PRO A 430 -24.19 -31.83 4.94
N LEU A 431 -23.48 -31.22 3.97
CA LEU A 431 -23.88 -29.99 3.28
C LEU A 431 -24.78 -30.29 2.06
N SER A 432 -25.73 -31.22 2.22
CA SER A 432 -26.78 -31.49 1.25
C SER A 432 -28.09 -30.81 1.67
N PRO A 433 -28.95 -30.37 0.74
CA PRO A 433 -30.30 -29.94 1.07
C PRO A 433 -31.03 -31.10 1.77
N LYS A 434 -31.70 -30.85 2.91
CA LYS A 434 -32.58 -31.85 3.51
C LYS A 434 -33.67 -32.19 2.48
N GLN A 435 -33.71 -33.44 2.03
CA GLN A 435 -34.89 -33.94 1.31
C GLN A 435 -36.08 -33.79 2.28
N THR A 436 -37.03 -32.94 1.88
CA THR A 436 -38.26 -32.65 2.65
C THR A 436 -39.35 -33.62 2.25
#